data_AF-A0A2P2JHI4-F1
#
_entry.id   AF-A0A2P2JHI4-F1
#
_cell.length_a   1.000
_cell.length_b   1.000
_cell.length_c   1.000
_cell.angle_alpha   90.00
_cell.angle_beta   90.00
_cell.angle_gamma   90.00
#
_symmetry.space_group_name_H-M   'P 1'
#
loop_
_entity.id
_entity.type
_entity.pdbx_description
1 polymer ?
#
loop_
_entity_poly.entity_id
_entity_poly.type
_entity_poly.pdbx_seq_one_letter_code
_entity_poly.pdbx_strand_id
1 'polypeptide(L)'
;MKGVLAVLVTALVVSAWPPASHGSVKKPVTVARKEDIPFIKCQVCEMLASQLYHQVQKKQSQISPKKISEYQIIEIAENVCNLKKEEADWIMKIDIVEQGDRLELVEQDSEGQCNSECKTIERACQEVMGYSDTDVAEYIYASKPDIDALVNYLCKDLTKACSKKSPPVPKDRAPGEPFVPKPSKEAEMEKIMRSMEVTIASFLKAVFCVACGVGF
;
A
#
# COMPACT_ATOMS: atom_id res chain seq x y z
N MET A 1 32.06 -34.25 -47.04
CA MET A 1 30.98 -34.13 -46.02
C MET A 1 31.38 -34.79 -44.70
N LYS A 2 32.44 -34.31 -44.05
CA LYS A 2 32.84 -34.71 -42.68
C LYS A 2 33.35 -33.52 -41.86
N GLY A 3 33.89 -32.48 -42.54
CA GLY A 3 34.31 -31.23 -41.90
C GLY A 3 33.19 -30.22 -41.60
N VAL A 4 32.02 -30.32 -42.23
CA VAL A 4 30.91 -29.37 -41.98
C VAL A 4 30.14 -29.71 -40.69
N LEU A 5 30.11 -30.99 -40.31
CA LEU A 5 29.41 -31.45 -39.10
C LEU A 5 30.16 -31.11 -37.81
N ALA A 6 31.49 -30.97 -37.86
CA ALA A 6 32.30 -30.65 -36.70
C ALA A 6 32.18 -29.18 -36.25
N VAL A 7 31.85 -28.26 -37.18
CA VAL A 7 31.75 -26.82 -36.88
C VAL A 7 30.42 -26.46 -36.23
N LEU A 8 29.36 -27.24 -36.48
CA LEU A 8 28.04 -27.00 -35.88
C LEU A 8 27.94 -27.47 -34.41
N VAL A 9 28.81 -28.40 -33.99
CA VAL A 9 28.80 -28.90 -32.60
C VAL A 9 29.58 -27.96 -31.67
N THR A 10 30.58 -27.24 -32.15
CA THR A 10 31.33 -26.27 -31.33
C THR A 10 30.61 -24.93 -31.15
N ALA A 11 29.68 -24.56 -32.03
CA ALA A 11 28.89 -23.33 -31.89
C ALA A 11 27.76 -23.42 -30.85
N LEU A 12 27.35 -24.61 -30.43
CA LEU A 12 26.26 -24.82 -29.46
C LEU A 12 26.70 -24.90 -27.99
N VAL A 13 28.02 -24.90 -27.71
CA VAL A 13 28.55 -25.06 -26.34
C VAL A 13 28.90 -23.72 -25.67
N VAL A 14 28.88 -22.60 -26.39
CA VAL A 14 29.29 -21.27 -25.85
C VAL A 14 28.11 -20.42 -25.35
N SER A 15 26.86 -20.81 -25.58
CA SER A 15 25.69 -20.03 -25.14
C SER A 15 25.07 -20.47 -23.80
N ALA A 16 25.73 -21.35 -23.05
CA ALA A 16 25.23 -21.88 -21.77
C ALA A 16 25.99 -21.34 -20.55
N TRP A 17 26.47 -20.10 -20.61
CA TRP A 17 26.85 -19.40 -19.39
C TRP A 17 25.59 -18.82 -18.77
N PRO A 18 25.19 -19.25 -17.56
CA PRO A 18 24.12 -18.56 -16.86
C PRO A 18 24.54 -17.10 -16.73
N PRO A 19 23.67 -16.12 -17.04
CA PRO A 19 23.97 -14.73 -16.79
C PRO A 19 24.41 -14.63 -15.34
N ALA A 20 25.60 -14.04 -15.13
CA ALA A 20 26.07 -13.71 -13.80
C ALA A 20 24.91 -12.99 -13.09
N SER A 21 24.33 -13.70 -12.12
CA SER A 21 23.34 -13.17 -11.21
C SER A 21 23.92 -11.88 -10.68
N HIS A 22 23.41 -10.74 -11.18
CA HIS A 22 23.62 -9.48 -10.52
C HIS A 22 23.03 -9.70 -9.14
N GLY A 23 23.91 -9.87 -8.15
CA GLY A 23 23.51 -10.12 -6.79
C GLY A 23 22.44 -9.10 -6.45
N SER A 24 21.23 -9.58 -6.19
CA SER A 24 20.12 -8.75 -5.77
C SER A 24 20.64 -7.97 -4.57
N VAL A 25 20.97 -6.68 -4.77
CA VAL A 25 21.26 -5.77 -3.67
C VAL A 25 19.99 -5.79 -2.85
N LYS A 26 20.03 -6.51 -1.72
CA LYS A 26 18.92 -6.54 -0.78
C LYS A 26 18.75 -5.09 -0.36
N LYS A 27 17.70 -4.43 -0.87
CA LYS A 27 17.32 -3.09 -0.40
C LYS A 27 17.30 -3.16 1.13
N PRO A 28 17.97 -2.24 1.83
CA PRO A 28 17.99 -2.25 3.29
C PRO A 28 16.55 -2.36 3.79
N VAL A 29 16.32 -3.23 4.78
CA VAL A 29 15.00 -3.36 5.39
C VAL A 29 14.75 -2.06 6.14
N THR A 30 13.94 -1.18 5.55
CA THR A 30 13.48 0.04 6.20
C THR A 30 12.47 -0.33 7.28
N VAL A 31 12.62 0.26 8.46
CA VAL A 31 11.84 -0.06 9.67
C VAL A 31 11.06 1.18 10.10
N ALA A 32 9.83 0.97 10.57
CA ALA A 32 8.99 2.02 11.13
C ALA A 32 9.58 2.62 12.42
N ARG A 33 9.52 3.95 12.54
CA ARG A 33 9.82 4.71 13.76
C ARG A 33 8.59 4.70 14.67
N LYS A 34 8.50 3.69 15.54
CA LYS A 34 7.30 3.48 16.38
C LYS A 34 7.06 4.62 17.37
N GLU A 35 8.11 5.32 17.76
CA GLU A 35 8.08 6.49 18.61
C GLU A 35 7.33 7.68 17.97
N ASP A 36 7.12 7.67 16.65
CA ASP A 36 6.46 8.75 15.92
C ASP A 36 4.94 8.61 15.91
N ILE A 37 4.46 7.37 16.03
CA ILE A 37 3.05 7.00 15.87
C ILE A 37 2.15 7.86 16.77
N PRO A 38 2.46 8.11 18.06
CA PRO A 38 1.61 8.94 18.91
C PRO A 38 1.39 10.37 18.38
N PHE A 39 2.33 10.92 17.59
CA PHE A 39 2.23 12.27 17.04
C PHE A 39 1.37 12.34 15.77
N ILE A 40 1.38 11.29 14.96
CA ILE A 40 0.71 11.26 13.64
C ILE A 40 -0.57 10.43 13.61
N LYS A 41 -0.87 9.61 14.64
CA LYS A 41 -1.96 8.62 14.61
C LYS A 41 -3.32 9.18 14.17
N CYS A 42 -3.68 10.35 14.67
CA CYS A 42 -4.95 10.98 14.28
C CYS A 42 -4.95 11.43 12.81
N GLN A 43 -3.87 12.08 12.34
CA GLN A 43 -3.72 12.48 10.93
C GLN A 43 -3.76 11.27 10.00
N VAL A 44 -3.08 10.17 10.35
CA VAL A 44 -3.13 8.92 9.59
C VAL A 44 -4.57 8.38 9.52
N CYS A 45 -5.34 8.47 10.60
CA CYS A 45 -6.73 8.05 10.58
C CYS A 45 -7.61 8.91 9.66
N GLU A 46 -7.44 10.23 9.68
CA GLU A 46 -8.18 11.16 8.83
C GLU A 46 -7.88 10.91 7.35
N MET A 47 -6.61 10.71 7.00
CA MET A 47 -6.21 10.33 5.65
C MET A 47 -6.75 8.95 5.26
N LEU A 48 -6.68 7.96 6.15
CA LEU A 48 -7.23 6.63 5.94
C LEU A 48 -8.74 6.67 5.62
N ALA A 49 -9.52 7.42 6.40
CA ALA A 49 -10.95 7.59 6.15
C ALA A 49 -11.22 8.22 4.77
N SER A 50 -10.46 9.26 4.41
CA SER A 50 -10.53 9.89 3.08
C SER A 50 -10.21 8.89 1.96
N GLN A 51 -9.16 8.08 2.13
CA GLN A 51 -8.76 7.06 1.15
C GLN A 51 -9.82 5.97 0.98
N LEU A 52 -10.42 5.49 2.07
CA LEU A 52 -11.54 4.54 2.01
C LEU A 52 -12.70 5.12 1.19
N TYR A 53 -13.11 6.35 1.49
CA TYR A 53 -14.18 7.03 0.77
C TYR A 53 -13.89 7.13 -0.74
N HIS A 54 -12.72 7.65 -1.10
CA HIS A 54 -12.36 7.85 -2.50
C HIS A 54 -12.17 6.55 -3.28
N GLN A 55 -11.58 5.52 -2.66
CA GLN A 55 -11.39 4.23 -3.32
C GLN A 55 -12.70 3.48 -3.52
N VAL A 56 -13.63 3.55 -2.57
CA VAL A 56 -14.99 3.02 -2.72
C VAL A 56 -15.73 3.72 -3.86
N GLN A 57 -15.65 5.06 -3.94
CA GLN A 57 -16.25 5.80 -5.06
C GLN A 57 -15.61 5.46 -6.41
N LYS A 58 -14.28 5.37 -6.46
CA LYS A 58 -13.54 4.96 -7.66
C LYS A 58 -13.97 3.56 -8.11
N LYS A 59 -14.10 2.61 -7.19
CA LYS A 59 -14.58 1.26 -7.52
C LYS A 59 -16.02 1.27 -8.03
N GLN A 60 -16.90 2.03 -7.37
CA GLN A 60 -18.30 2.16 -7.79
C GLN A 60 -18.44 2.77 -9.19
N SER A 61 -17.61 3.75 -9.56
CA SER A 61 -17.63 4.33 -10.91
C SER A 61 -17.14 3.34 -11.97
N GLN A 62 -16.13 2.51 -11.65
CA GLN A 62 -15.60 1.49 -12.55
C GLN A 62 -16.56 0.34 -12.85
N ILE A 63 -17.41 -0.05 -11.89
CA ILE A 63 -18.34 -1.19 -12.04
C ILE A 63 -19.77 -0.77 -12.41
N SER A 64 -20.03 0.53 -12.50
CA SER A 64 -21.33 1.08 -12.87
C SER A 64 -21.83 0.45 -14.20
N PRO A 65 -23.12 0.05 -14.29
CA PRO A 65 -24.24 0.35 -13.39
C PRO A 65 -24.40 -0.65 -12.22
N LYS A 66 -23.49 -1.62 -12.05
CA LYS A 66 -23.57 -2.54 -10.91
C LYS A 66 -23.29 -1.77 -9.62
N LYS A 67 -23.96 -2.16 -8.54
CA LYS A 67 -23.69 -1.63 -7.21
C LYS A 67 -22.49 -2.33 -6.61
N ILE A 68 -21.63 -1.57 -5.95
CA ILE A 68 -20.55 -2.14 -5.14
C ILE A 68 -21.15 -2.97 -4.02
N SER A 69 -20.61 -4.16 -3.79
CA SER A 69 -21.00 -5.01 -2.66
C SER A 69 -20.20 -4.64 -1.41
N GLU A 70 -20.74 -4.95 -0.24
CA GLU A 70 -20.03 -4.85 1.04
C GLU A 70 -18.70 -5.59 1.01
N TYR A 71 -18.68 -6.80 0.44
CA TYR A 71 -17.46 -7.60 0.26
C TYR A 71 -16.34 -6.84 -0.48
N GLN A 72 -16.68 -6.09 -1.53
CA GLN A 72 -15.70 -5.28 -2.26
C GLN A 72 -15.19 -4.10 -1.44
N ILE A 73 -15.99 -3.58 -0.51
CA ILE A 73 -15.58 -2.53 0.43
C ILE A 73 -14.65 -3.12 1.49
N ILE A 74 -14.94 -4.33 1.99
CA ILE A 74 -14.05 -5.08 2.91
C ILE A 74 -12.69 -5.29 2.24
N GLU A 75 -12.65 -5.75 0.99
CA GLU A 75 -11.38 -5.92 0.26
C GLU A 75 -10.56 -4.62 0.18
N ILE A 76 -11.22 -3.47 -0.01
CA ILE A 76 -10.56 -2.16 0.01
C ILE A 76 -10.01 -1.88 1.41
N ALA A 77 -10.84 -2.07 2.45
CA ALA A 77 -10.46 -1.81 3.84
C ALA A 77 -9.32 -2.70 4.35
N GLU A 78 -9.27 -3.97 3.95
CA GLU A 78 -8.17 -4.88 4.28
C GLU A 78 -6.83 -4.48 3.64
N ASN A 79 -6.87 -3.86 2.44
CA ASN A 79 -5.69 -3.60 1.62
C ASN A 79 -5.18 -2.15 1.70
N VAL A 80 -5.99 -1.19 2.18
CA VAL A 80 -5.64 0.24 2.23
C VAL A 80 -4.40 0.59 3.05
N CYS A 81 -3.99 -0.28 3.98
CA CYS A 81 -2.78 -0.15 4.79
C CYS A 81 -1.64 -1.09 4.36
N ASN A 82 -1.76 -1.81 3.24
CA ASN A 82 -0.79 -2.82 2.82
C ASN A 82 0.04 -2.33 1.63
N LEU A 83 1.31 -1.94 1.84
CA LEU A 83 2.17 -1.37 0.79
C LEU A 83 2.45 -2.30 -0.41
N LYS A 84 2.00 -3.56 -0.37
CA LYS A 84 2.04 -4.48 -1.52
C LYS A 84 0.81 -4.35 -2.42
N LYS A 85 -0.14 -3.49 -2.08
CA LYS A 85 -1.46 -3.35 -2.69
C LYS A 85 -1.62 -1.94 -3.24
N GLU A 86 -2.35 -1.80 -4.36
CA GLU A 86 -2.60 -0.49 -4.97
C GLU A 86 -3.40 0.41 -4.02
N GLU A 87 -4.26 -0.19 -3.20
CA GLU A 87 -5.06 0.49 -2.19
C GLU A 87 -4.21 1.26 -1.16
N ALA A 88 -2.93 0.92 -1.00
CA ALA A 88 -2.00 1.59 -0.11
C ALA A 88 -1.02 2.54 -0.82
N ASP A 89 -1.15 2.75 -2.13
CA ASP A 89 -0.23 3.62 -2.90
C ASP A 89 -0.21 5.06 -2.36
N TRP A 90 -1.31 5.50 -1.73
CA TRP A 90 -1.41 6.82 -1.09
C TRP A 90 -0.32 7.04 -0.04
N ILE A 91 0.11 6.00 0.70
CA ILE A 91 1.11 6.12 1.76
C ILE A 91 2.45 6.60 1.20
N MET A 92 2.81 6.18 -0.03
CA MET A 92 4.08 6.57 -0.64
C MET A 92 4.09 8.03 -1.12
N LYS A 93 2.94 8.70 -1.15
CA LYS A 93 2.85 10.13 -1.48
C LYS A 93 2.97 11.03 -0.26
N ILE A 94 3.01 10.46 0.94
CA ILE A 94 2.98 11.24 2.17
C ILE A 94 4.39 11.38 2.74
N ASP A 95 4.73 12.61 3.09
CA ASP A 95 5.96 13.00 3.78
C ASP A 95 5.64 13.39 5.23
N ILE A 96 6.49 13.02 6.18
CA ILE A 96 6.35 13.44 7.58
C ILE A 96 7.23 14.67 7.81
N VAL A 97 6.62 15.86 7.79
CA VAL A 97 7.35 17.11 7.94
C VAL A 97 7.37 17.59 9.39
N GLU A 98 8.50 18.18 9.79
CA GLU A 98 8.64 18.81 11.11
C GLU A 98 8.14 20.26 11.05
N GLN A 99 7.13 20.58 11.85
CA GLN A 99 6.60 21.93 12.00
C GLN A 99 6.58 22.35 13.47
N GLY A 100 7.62 23.08 13.89
CA GLY A 100 7.76 23.52 15.27
C GLY A 100 7.88 22.34 16.23
N ASP A 101 6.89 22.17 17.10
CA ASP A 101 6.80 21.05 18.05
C ASP A 101 5.87 19.92 17.60
N ARG A 102 5.59 19.81 16.28
CA ARG A 102 4.67 18.83 15.69
C ARG A 102 5.25 18.13 14.47
N LEU A 103 4.73 16.92 14.22
CA LEU A 103 4.86 16.24 12.94
C LEU A 103 3.56 16.46 12.16
N GLU A 104 3.68 16.86 10.90
CA GLU A 104 2.56 16.98 9.97
C GLU A 104 2.72 16.03 8.79
N LEU A 105 1.60 15.48 8.31
CA LEU A 105 1.56 14.66 7.11
C LEU A 105 1.26 15.56 5.91
N VAL A 106 2.19 15.62 4.96
CA VAL A 106 2.05 16.43 3.75
C VAL A 106 1.98 15.51 2.54
N GLU A 107 0.94 15.66 1.73
CA GLU A 107 0.82 14.96 0.44
C GLU A 107 1.71 15.64 -0.61
N GLN A 108 2.46 14.82 -1.33
CA GLN A 108 3.37 15.21 -2.40
C GLN A 108 2.75 14.87 -3.77
N ASP A 109 3.18 15.60 -4.81
CA ASP A 109 2.65 15.43 -6.18
C ASP A 109 3.04 14.09 -6.84
N SER A 110 4.03 13.39 -6.28
CA SER A 110 4.59 12.14 -6.81
C SER A 110 4.80 11.10 -5.71
N GLU A 111 4.85 9.82 -6.07
CA GLU A 111 5.27 8.78 -5.12
C GLU A 111 6.75 8.93 -4.75
N GLY A 112 7.06 8.85 -3.46
CA GLY A 112 8.41 8.83 -2.92
C GLY A 112 8.95 7.43 -2.71
N GLN A 113 10.27 7.33 -2.57
CA GLN A 113 10.92 6.10 -2.14
C GLN A 113 10.44 5.74 -0.74
N CYS A 114 10.02 4.49 -0.56
CA CYS A 114 9.48 4.05 0.71
C CYS A 114 10.61 3.78 1.72
N ASN A 115 10.87 4.76 2.59
CA ASN A 115 11.89 4.78 3.63
C ASN A 115 11.29 4.48 5.03
N SER A 116 11.88 4.98 6.11
CA SER A 116 11.31 4.79 7.46
C SER A 116 9.97 5.50 7.67
N GLU A 117 9.69 6.58 6.95
CA GLU A 117 8.48 7.39 7.10
C GLU A 117 7.25 6.69 6.52
N CYS A 118 7.32 6.18 5.29
CA CYS A 118 6.25 5.37 4.71
C CYS A 118 5.93 4.16 5.61
N LYS A 119 6.96 3.56 6.23
CA LYS A 119 6.80 2.41 7.14
C LYS A 119 6.16 2.81 8.46
N THR A 120 6.43 4.03 8.91
CA THR A 120 5.80 4.62 10.09
C THR A 120 4.31 4.88 9.83
N ILE A 121 3.97 5.42 8.66
CA ILE A 121 2.58 5.64 8.24
C ILE A 121 1.86 4.30 8.02
N GLU A 122 2.47 3.33 7.33
CA GLU A 122 1.95 1.96 7.18
C GLU A 122 1.64 1.36 8.54
N ARG A 123 2.58 1.45 9.48
CA ARG A 123 2.41 0.91 10.82
C ARG A 123 1.29 1.61 11.59
N ALA A 124 1.23 2.94 11.54
CA ALA A 124 0.16 3.71 12.17
C ALA A 124 -1.21 3.38 11.54
N CYS A 125 -1.27 3.20 10.22
CA CYS A 125 -2.48 2.81 9.49
C CYS A 125 -2.97 1.44 9.97
N GLN A 126 -2.08 0.46 10.07
CA GLN A 126 -2.40 -0.87 10.60
C GLN A 126 -2.88 -0.81 12.07
N GLU A 127 -2.31 0.07 12.89
CA GLU A 127 -2.74 0.25 14.28
C GLU A 127 -4.08 0.98 14.41
N VAL A 128 -4.45 1.83 13.44
CA VAL A 128 -5.76 2.46 13.37
C VAL A 128 -6.80 1.46 12.85
N MET A 129 -6.52 0.82 11.71
CA MET A 129 -7.45 -0.12 11.08
C MET A 129 -7.68 -1.37 11.95
N GLY A 130 -6.63 -1.95 12.54
CA GLY A 130 -6.76 -3.08 13.47
C GLY A 130 -7.64 -4.22 12.93
N TYR A 131 -8.76 -4.48 13.61
CA TYR A 131 -9.81 -5.44 13.24
C TYR A 131 -11.12 -4.75 12.81
N SER A 132 -11.03 -3.47 12.48
CA SER A 132 -12.18 -2.61 12.17
C SER A 132 -12.50 -2.57 10.68
N ASP A 133 -11.82 -3.34 9.84
CA ASP A 133 -12.02 -3.42 8.38
C ASP A 133 -13.46 -3.80 8.02
N THR A 134 -14.04 -4.77 8.74
CA THR A 134 -15.42 -5.20 8.55
C THR A 134 -16.41 -4.16 9.07
N ASP A 135 -16.19 -3.62 10.27
CA ASP A 135 -17.07 -2.60 10.89
C ASP A 135 -17.11 -1.29 10.07
N VAL A 136 -15.98 -0.88 9.49
CA VAL A 136 -15.93 0.32 8.63
C VAL A 136 -16.56 0.05 7.27
N ALA A 137 -16.38 -1.15 6.72
CA ALA A 137 -17.01 -1.53 5.46
C ALA A 137 -18.53 -1.61 5.57
N GLU A 138 -19.05 -2.20 6.64
CA GLU A 138 -20.49 -2.24 6.94
C GLU A 138 -21.05 -0.81 7.04
N TYR A 139 -20.40 0.07 7.81
CA TYR A 139 -20.84 1.45 7.96
C TYR A 139 -20.88 2.20 6.62
N ILE A 140 -19.84 2.07 5.79
CA ILE A 140 -19.79 2.69 4.46
C ILE A 140 -20.92 2.14 3.57
N TYR A 141 -21.12 0.82 3.57
CA TYR A 141 -22.12 0.17 2.73
C TYR A 141 -23.55 0.54 3.10
N ALA A 142 -23.88 0.48 4.40
CA ALA A 142 -25.22 0.71 4.91
C ALA A 142 -25.58 2.20 4.96
N SER A 143 -24.68 3.04 5.48
CA SER A 143 -24.98 4.45 5.75
C SER A 143 -24.65 5.38 4.59
N LYS A 144 -23.73 4.98 3.71
CA LYS A 144 -23.20 5.83 2.61
C LYS A 144 -22.82 7.23 3.10
N PRO A 145 -21.93 7.30 4.12
CA PRO A 145 -21.58 8.55 4.77
C PRO A 145 -20.88 9.50 3.80
N ASP A 146 -20.93 10.79 4.08
CA ASP A 146 -19.93 11.73 3.54
C ASP A 146 -18.57 11.54 4.24
N ILE A 147 -17.55 12.25 3.77
CA ILE A 147 -16.19 12.12 4.29
C ILE A 147 -16.14 12.47 5.78
N ASP A 148 -16.82 13.54 6.21
CA ASP A 148 -16.79 14.00 7.59
C ASP A 148 -17.44 12.99 8.54
N ALA A 149 -18.58 12.41 8.15
CA ALA A 149 -19.23 11.36 8.91
C ALA A 149 -18.35 10.10 9.01
N LEU A 150 -17.67 9.71 7.92
CA LEU A 150 -16.74 8.58 7.94
C LEU A 150 -15.51 8.85 8.83
N VAL A 151 -14.92 10.05 8.76
CA VAL A 151 -13.82 10.45 9.62
C VAL A 151 -14.23 10.42 11.10
N ASN A 152 -15.40 10.98 11.43
CA ASN A 152 -15.91 10.96 12.80
C ASN A 152 -16.13 9.53 13.30
N TYR A 153 -16.82 8.71 12.51
CA TYR A 153 -17.06 7.32 12.84
C TYR A 153 -15.76 6.53 13.03
N LEU A 154 -14.88 6.52 12.04
CA LEU A 154 -13.64 5.74 12.09
C LEU A 154 -12.70 6.26 13.18
N CYS A 155 -12.45 7.56 13.24
CA CYS A 155 -11.36 8.12 14.04
C CYS A 155 -11.74 8.50 15.47
N LYS A 156 -13.01 8.82 15.73
CA LYS A 156 -13.49 9.21 17.07
C LYS A 156 -14.35 8.15 17.71
N ASP A 157 -15.16 7.42 16.95
CA ASP A 157 -16.11 6.46 17.51
C ASP A 157 -15.54 5.04 17.58
N LEU A 158 -15.02 4.53 16.46
CA LEU A 158 -14.57 3.16 16.32
C LEU A 158 -13.17 2.94 16.89
N THR A 159 -12.16 3.65 16.36
CA THR A 159 -10.74 3.39 16.68
C THR A 159 -10.20 4.23 17.84
N LYS A 160 -10.90 5.32 18.18
CA LYS A 160 -10.46 6.35 19.14
C LYS A 160 -9.10 6.99 18.79
N ALA A 161 -8.63 6.88 17.55
CA ALA A 161 -7.36 7.43 17.09
C ALA A 161 -7.23 8.95 17.31
N CYS A 162 -8.35 9.68 17.21
CA CYS A 162 -8.43 11.12 17.40
C CYS A 162 -9.09 11.54 18.73
N SER A 163 -9.15 10.63 19.72
CA SER A 163 -9.75 10.94 21.02
C SER A 163 -8.93 11.90 21.89
N LYS A 164 -7.62 11.99 21.64
CA LYS A 164 -6.68 12.88 22.34
C LYS A 164 -5.93 13.70 21.30
N LYS A 165 -5.57 14.94 21.66
CA LYS A 165 -4.65 15.74 20.86
C LYS A 165 -3.28 15.09 20.85
N SER A 166 -2.61 15.11 19.68
CA SER A 166 -1.24 14.65 19.55
C SER A 166 -0.33 15.39 20.55
N PRO A 167 0.55 14.66 21.26
CA PRO A 167 1.52 15.28 22.15
C PRO A 167 2.55 16.12 21.35
N PRO A 168 3.22 17.09 21.98
CA PRO A 168 4.36 17.76 21.37
C PRO A 168 5.52 16.82 21.12
N VAL A 169 6.25 17.06 20.05
CA VAL A 169 7.43 16.29 19.66
C VAL A 169 8.63 16.67 20.56
N PRO A 170 9.37 15.69 21.11
CA PRO A 170 10.57 15.97 21.89
C PRO A 170 11.65 16.71 21.08
N LYS A 171 12.32 17.69 21.70
CA LYS A 171 13.34 18.52 21.04
C LYS A 171 14.63 17.77 20.68
N ASP A 172 14.89 16.66 21.36
CA ASP A 172 16.06 15.79 21.21
C ASP A 172 15.83 14.66 20.21
N ARG A 173 14.64 14.58 19.62
CA ARG A 173 14.32 13.65 18.54
C ARG A 173 15.18 13.95 17.30
N ALA A 174 15.74 12.91 16.70
CA ALA A 174 16.43 13.01 15.42
C ALA A 174 15.44 13.28 14.27
N PRO A 175 15.74 14.23 13.36
CA PRO A 175 14.87 14.51 12.23
C PRO A 175 14.57 13.32 11.32
N GLY A 176 13.48 13.44 10.56
CA GLY A 176 13.08 12.50 9.50
C GLY A 176 14.08 12.45 8.34
N GLU A 177 13.93 11.44 7.49
CA GLU A 177 14.68 11.34 6.24
C GLU A 177 13.97 12.21 5.20
N PRO A 178 14.65 13.00 4.36
CA PRO A 178 13.97 13.85 3.39
C PRO A 178 13.17 13.00 2.39
N PHE A 179 12.02 13.52 1.95
CA PHE A 179 11.27 12.94 0.84
C PHE A 179 12.14 12.81 -0.41
N VAL A 180 12.23 11.59 -0.96
CA VAL A 180 12.92 11.34 -2.23
C VAL A 180 11.89 10.88 -3.26
N PRO A 181 11.51 11.74 -4.23
CA PRO A 181 10.60 11.34 -5.30
C PRO A 181 11.14 10.13 -6.06
N LYS A 182 10.27 9.15 -6.36
CA LYS A 182 10.60 8.09 -7.31
C LYS A 182 10.64 8.66 -8.71
N PRO A 183 11.56 8.21 -9.56
CA PRO A 183 11.48 8.44 -10.99
C PRO A 183 10.13 7.90 -11.52
N SER A 184 9.43 8.67 -12.35
CA SER A 184 8.08 8.30 -12.84
C SER A 184 8.02 6.92 -13.48
N LYS A 185 9.03 6.56 -14.29
CA LYS A 185 9.13 5.23 -14.92
C LYS A 185 9.26 4.10 -13.91
N GLU A 186 9.95 4.34 -12.80
CA GLU A 186 10.11 3.33 -11.74
C GLU A 186 8.80 3.16 -10.96
N ALA A 187 8.12 4.26 -10.64
CA ALA A 187 6.81 4.23 -9.97
C ALA A 187 5.77 3.48 -10.82
N GLU A 188 5.70 3.78 -12.13
CA GLU A 188 4.81 3.08 -13.06
C GLU A 188 5.15 1.58 -13.17
N MET A 189 6.43 1.24 -13.30
CA MET A 189 6.87 -0.16 -13.38
C MET A 189 6.55 -0.94 -12.09
N GLU A 190 6.77 -0.35 -10.91
CA GLU A 190 6.40 -0.97 -9.63
C GLU A 190 4.90 -1.17 -9.51
N LYS A 191 4.10 -0.21 -9.97
CA LYS A 191 2.65 -0.32 -9.99
C LYS A 191 2.17 -1.46 -10.90
N ILE A 192 2.76 -1.58 -12.09
CA ILE A 192 2.47 -2.70 -13.01
C ILE A 192 2.83 -4.02 -12.34
N MET A 193 4.01 -4.14 -11.73
CA MET A 193 4.46 -5.35 -11.04
C MET A 193 3.50 -5.78 -9.92
N ARG A 194 3.01 -4.84 -9.09
CA ARG A 194 2.02 -5.15 -8.04
C ARG A 194 0.69 -5.62 -8.63
N SER A 195 0.23 -4.99 -9.71
CA SER A 195 -1.02 -5.39 -10.37
C SER A 195 -0.92 -6.81 -11.00
N MET A 196 0.27 -7.21 -11.46
CA MET A 196 0.53 -8.56 -11.98
C MET A 196 0.55 -9.62 -10.87
N GLU A 197 1.14 -9.34 -9.70
CA GLU A 197 1.11 -10.28 -8.56
C GLU A 197 -0.33 -10.57 -8.12
N VAL A 198 -1.19 -9.54 -8.08
CA VAL A 198 -2.62 -9.70 -7.80
C VAL A 198 -3.32 -10.51 -8.89
N THR A 199 -2.99 -10.28 -10.16
CA THR A 199 -3.55 -11.03 -11.30
C THR A 199 -3.16 -12.51 -11.27
N ILE A 200 -1.89 -12.82 -11.01
CA ILE A 200 -1.41 -14.20 -10.90
C ILE A 200 -2.04 -14.89 -9.69
N ALA A 201 -2.13 -14.22 -8.54
CA ALA A 201 -2.79 -14.77 -7.36
C ALA A 201 -4.29 -15.03 -7.60
N SER A 202 -4.96 -14.13 -8.32
CA SER A 202 -6.38 -14.30 -8.70
C SER A 202 -6.57 -15.43 -9.70
N PHE A 203 -5.69 -15.56 -10.70
CA PHE A 203 -5.72 -16.64 -11.67
C PHE A 203 -5.44 -17.99 -11.00
N LEU A 204 -4.45 -18.07 -10.11
CA LEU A 204 -4.15 -19.28 -9.33
C LEU A 204 -5.30 -19.66 -8.40
N LYS A 205 -5.94 -18.70 -7.73
CA LYS A 205 -7.16 -18.94 -6.94
C LYS A 205 -8.30 -19.48 -7.80
N ALA A 206 -8.54 -18.89 -8.97
CA ALA A 206 -9.56 -19.35 -9.90
C ALA A 206 -9.28 -20.77 -10.41
N VAL A 207 -8.03 -21.07 -10.79
CA VAL A 207 -7.60 -22.41 -11.20
C VAL A 207 -7.76 -23.42 -10.06
N PHE A 208 -7.41 -23.05 -8.84
CA PHE A 208 -7.57 -23.92 -7.67
C PHE A 208 -9.03 -24.18 -7.32
N CYS A 209 -9.89 -23.15 -7.42
CA CYS A 209 -11.33 -23.24 -7.22
C CYS A 209 -11.98 -24.19 -8.25
N VAL A 210 -11.60 -24.06 -9.53
CA VAL A 210 -12.02 -24.98 -10.61
C VAL A 210 -11.50 -26.40 -10.38
N ALA A 211 -10.25 -26.56 -9.93
CA ALA A 211 -9.64 -27.87 -9.69
C ALA A 211 -10.19 -28.60 -8.45
N CYS A 212 -10.61 -27.88 -7.41
CA CYS A 212 -11.13 -28.45 -6.17
C CYS A 212 -12.66 -28.60 -6.14
N GLY A 213 -13.39 -28.15 -7.18
CA GLY A 213 -14.85 -28.30 -7.26
C GLY A 213 -15.63 -27.53 -6.19
N VAL A 214 -15.01 -26.55 -5.54
CA VAL A 214 -15.66 -25.69 -4.56
C VAL A 214 -16.26 -24.52 -5.34
N GLY A 215 -17.58 -24.51 -5.53
CA GLY A 215 -18.29 -23.40 -6.14
C GLY A 215 -18.23 -22.13 -5.29
N PHE A 216 -18.29 -20.97 -5.96
CA PHE A 216 -18.40 -19.64 -5.35
C PHE A 216 -19.54 -19.55 -4.34
#